data_AF-A0A7Z9JYJ4-F1
#
_entry.id   AF-A0A7Z9JYJ4-F1
#
_cell.length_a   1.000
_cell.length_b   1.000
_cell.length_c   1.000
_cell.angle_alpha   90.00
_cell.angle_beta   90.00
_cell.angle_gamma   90.00
#
_symmetry.space_group_name_H-M   'P 1'
#
loop_
_entity.id
_entity.type
_entity.pdbx_description
1 polymer ?
#
loop_
_entity_poly.entity_id
_entity_poly.type
_entity_poly.pdbx_seq_one_letter_code
_entity_poly.pdbx_strand_id
1 'polypeptide(L)'
;MNRIIFILTLSAFLFSQQAEVTNIQAAQRTDGSQIVDITYDLLEDEIFEEFVITIEVSFDGGVSFTAISYATGDLGGAIWAGSGKSITWYFGSQFQDTYSDQVQYRITAESDAIVVVDEGEC
;
A
#
# COMPACT_ATOMS: atom_id res chain seq x y z
N MET A 1 -45.69 -40.06 -5.08
CA MET A 1 -45.16 -38.69 -4.91
C MET A 1 -44.09 -38.74 -3.83
N ASN A 2 -42.82 -38.88 -4.21
CA ASN A 2 -41.72 -38.91 -3.26
C ASN A 2 -40.98 -37.58 -3.39
N ARG A 3 -41.06 -36.74 -2.36
CA ARG A 3 -40.45 -35.42 -2.32
C ARG A 3 -38.95 -35.59 -2.05
N ILE A 4 -38.11 -35.19 -3.02
CA ILE A 4 -36.66 -35.11 -2.84
C ILE A 4 -36.37 -33.83 -2.06
N ILE A 5 -35.79 -33.95 -0.86
CA ILE A 5 -35.28 -32.81 -0.10
C ILE A 5 -33.85 -32.56 -0.57
N PHE A 6 -33.61 -31.42 -1.20
CA PHE A 6 -32.28 -30.97 -1.61
C PHE A 6 -31.72 -30.08 -0.49
N ILE A 7 -30.74 -30.59 0.27
CA ILE A 7 -30.02 -29.79 1.27
C ILE A 7 -28.82 -29.17 0.55
N LEU A 8 -28.90 -27.87 0.26
CA LEU A 8 -27.79 -27.08 -0.26
C LEU A 8 -26.99 -26.55 0.93
N THR A 9 -25.93 -27.25 1.34
CA THR A 9 -24.97 -26.70 2.31
C THR A 9 -24.10 -25.66 1.60
N LEU A 10 -24.38 -24.38 1.82
CA LEU A 10 -23.53 -23.28 1.41
C LEU A 10 -22.36 -23.18 2.41
N SER A 11 -21.23 -23.79 2.07
CA SER A 11 -19.99 -23.58 2.83
C SER A 11 -19.50 -22.16 2.57
N ALA A 12 -19.67 -21.26 3.54
CA ALA A 12 -19.04 -19.95 3.48
C ALA A 12 -17.54 -20.13 3.70
N PHE A 13 -16.74 -19.87 2.65
CA PHE A 13 -15.30 -19.68 2.82
C PHE A 13 -15.11 -18.31 3.48
N LEU A 14 -14.67 -18.30 4.73
CA LEU A 14 -14.17 -17.08 5.36
C LEU A 14 -12.77 -16.84 4.78
N PHE A 15 -12.67 -15.93 3.84
CA PHE A 15 -11.37 -15.40 3.42
C PHE A 15 -10.99 -14.33 4.44
N SER A 16 -9.84 -14.48 5.10
CA SER A 16 -9.21 -13.37 5.80
C SER A 16 -8.81 -12.35 4.74
N GLN A 17 -9.49 -11.21 4.68
CA GLN A 17 -9.11 -10.13 3.78
C GLN A 17 -7.99 -9.35 4.48
N GLN A 18 -6.77 -9.50 3.98
CA GLN A 18 -5.64 -8.67 4.39
C GLN A 18 -5.65 -7.41 3.53
N ALA A 19 -5.29 -6.25 4.10
CA ALA A 19 -5.06 -5.05 3.30
C ALA A 19 -4.11 -5.33 2.13
N GLU A 20 -4.47 -4.79 0.97
CA GLU A 20 -3.70 -4.95 -0.27
C GLU A 20 -3.55 -3.60 -0.97
N VAL A 21 -2.34 -3.32 -1.44
CA VAL A 21 -2.06 -2.16 -2.31
C VAL A 21 -2.18 -2.61 -3.77
N THR A 22 -3.03 -1.95 -4.53
CA THR A 22 -3.31 -2.30 -5.93
C THR A 22 -3.29 -1.05 -6.84
N ASN A 23 -3.43 -1.26 -8.16
CA ASN A 23 -3.52 -0.18 -9.17
C ASN A 23 -2.41 0.88 -9.09
N ILE A 24 -1.20 0.44 -8.75
CA ILE A 24 -0.03 1.33 -8.62
C ILE A 24 0.32 1.91 -9.98
N GLN A 25 0.42 3.23 -10.05
CA GLN A 25 0.90 3.97 -11.22
C GLN A 25 1.91 5.02 -10.77
N ALA A 26 2.92 5.26 -11.59
CA ALA A 26 3.89 6.33 -11.40
C ALA A 26 4.10 7.06 -12.73
N ALA A 27 3.94 8.38 -12.71
CA ALA A 27 4.04 9.22 -13.90
C ALA A 27 4.98 10.40 -13.63
N GLN A 28 6.06 10.48 -14.39
CA GLN A 28 6.94 11.65 -14.37
C GLN A 28 6.25 12.83 -15.10
N ARG A 29 6.28 14.02 -14.50
CA ARG A 29 5.80 15.24 -15.17
C ARG A 29 6.75 15.65 -16.30
N THR A 30 6.17 16.11 -17.40
CA THR A 30 6.90 16.51 -18.62
C THR A 30 7.20 18.00 -18.70
N ASP A 31 6.94 18.75 -17.62
CA ASP A 31 7.13 20.19 -17.51
C ASP A 31 8.54 20.60 -17.01
N GLY A 32 9.45 19.62 -16.84
CA GLY A 32 10.81 19.85 -16.35
C GLY A 32 10.92 20.03 -14.83
N SER A 33 9.82 19.89 -14.08
CA SER A 33 9.81 20.01 -12.61
C SER A 33 10.55 18.88 -11.88
N GLN A 34 10.84 17.78 -12.59
CA GLN A 34 11.42 16.56 -12.00
C GLN A 34 10.54 15.99 -10.87
N ILE A 35 9.22 16.12 -11.01
CA ILE A 35 8.23 15.55 -10.11
C ILE A 35 7.70 14.24 -10.71
N VAL A 36 7.44 13.27 -9.84
CA VAL A 36 6.74 12.03 -10.16
C VAL A 36 5.46 11.99 -9.35
N ASP A 37 4.32 11.84 -10.02
CA ASP A 37 3.03 11.59 -9.38
C ASP A 37 2.83 10.08 -9.27
N ILE A 38 2.59 9.59 -8.06
CA ILE A 38 2.34 8.17 -7.76
C ILE A 38 0.91 8.04 -7.27
N THR A 39 0.17 7.07 -7.81
CA THR A 39 -1.18 6.74 -7.32
C THR A 39 -1.31 5.26 -7.03
N TYR A 40 -2.15 4.92 -6.06
CA TYR A 40 -2.48 3.54 -5.71
C TYR A 40 -3.88 3.45 -5.11
N ASP A 41 -4.42 2.24 -5.08
CA ASP A 41 -5.62 1.90 -4.32
C ASP A 41 -5.21 1.07 -3.11
N LEU A 42 -5.86 1.32 -1.97
CA LEU A 42 -5.65 0.57 -0.74
C LEU A 42 -6.95 -0.13 -0.35
N LEU A 43 -6.95 -1.46 -0.34
CA LEU A 43 -8.08 -2.24 0.13
C LEU A 43 -8.17 -2.21 1.65
N GLU A 44 -9.39 -2.37 2.15
CA GLU A 44 -9.68 -2.43 3.58
C GLU A 44 -9.15 -3.72 4.21
N ASP A 45 -8.82 -3.63 5.51
CA ASP A 45 -8.55 -4.77 6.36
C ASP A 45 -9.70 -4.94 7.35
N GLU A 46 -9.96 -6.17 7.78
CA GLU A 46 -11.05 -6.47 8.72
C GLU A 46 -10.78 -5.91 10.14
N ILE A 47 -9.51 -5.79 10.52
CA ILE A 47 -9.08 -5.43 11.87
C ILE A 47 -8.56 -3.98 11.93
N PHE A 48 -7.81 -3.56 10.91
CA PHE A 48 -7.11 -2.28 10.92
C PHE A 48 -7.78 -1.24 10.01
N GLU A 49 -8.10 -0.08 10.58
CA GLU A 49 -8.70 1.03 9.82
C GLU A 49 -7.64 1.95 9.20
N GLU A 50 -6.44 2.01 9.78
CA GLU A 50 -5.37 2.93 9.41
C GLU A 50 -4.06 2.18 9.14
N PHE A 51 -3.31 2.69 8.15
CA PHE A 51 -2.05 2.12 7.69
C PHE A 51 -0.94 3.17 7.70
N VAL A 52 0.29 2.68 7.86
CA VAL A 52 1.52 3.39 7.55
C VAL A 52 1.97 2.98 6.15
N ILE A 53 2.02 3.95 5.25
CA ILE A 53 2.43 3.75 3.86
C ILE A 53 3.89 4.14 3.71
N THR A 54 4.70 3.20 3.23
CA THR A 54 6.09 3.44 2.85
C THR A 54 6.28 3.12 1.38
N ILE A 55 7.17 3.87 0.72
CA ILE A 55 7.53 3.63 -0.68
C ILE A 55 9.03 3.60 -0.82
N GLU A 56 9.51 2.60 -1.55
CA GLU A 56 10.89 2.48 -1.98
C GLU A 56 10.97 2.37 -3.50
N VAL A 57 12.06 2.88 -4.05
CA VAL A 57 12.36 2.86 -5.47
C VAL A 57 13.68 2.13 -5.71
N SER A 58 13.70 1.35 -6.78
CA SER A 58 14.91 0.77 -7.36
C SER A 58 15.18 1.41 -8.71
N PHE A 59 16.45 1.67 -9.00
CA PHE A 59 16.94 2.13 -10.31
C PHE A 59 17.78 1.07 -11.03
N ASP A 60 17.91 -0.12 -10.45
CA ASP A 60 18.80 -1.20 -10.91
C ASP A 60 18.03 -2.52 -11.16
N GLY A 61 16.76 -2.41 -11.56
CA GLY A 61 15.94 -3.57 -11.89
C GLY A 61 15.53 -4.42 -10.68
N GLY A 62 15.48 -3.83 -9.49
CA GLY A 62 15.05 -4.48 -8.25
C GLY A 62 16.19 -5.14 -7.45
N VAL A 63 17.45 -4.83 -7.77
CA VAL A 63 18.60 -5.37 -7.01
C VAL A 63 18.74 -4.64 -5.67
N SER A 64 18.54 -3.33 -5.65
CA SER A 64 18.52 -2.52 -4.44
C SER A 64 17.34 -1.55 -4.43
N PHE A 65 16.82 -1.29 -3.24
CA PHE A 65 15.69 -0.39 -3.01
C PHE A 65 16.10 0.69 -2.02
N THR A 66 15.66 1.92 -2.27
CA THR A 66 15.88 3.08 -1.41
C THR A 66 14.55 3.78 -1.13
N ALA A 67 14.29 4.13 0.12
CA ALA A 67 13.06 4.83 0.51
C ALA A 67 12.96 6.22 -0.14
N ILE A 68 11.75 6.59 -0.58
CA ILE A 68 11.45 7.97 -0.97
C ILE A 68 11.20 8.81 0.30
N SER A 69 11.60 10.07 0.29
CA SER A 69 11.49 10.95 1.46
C SER A 69 11.12 12.39 1.12
N TYR A 70 11.39 12.86 -0.09
CA TYR A 70 10.96 14.18 -0.57
C TYR A 70 9.60 14.08 -1.25
N ALA A 71 8.58 13.64 -0.51
CA ALA A 71 7.25 13.39 -1.04
C ALA A 71 6.16 13.88 -0.09
N THR A 72 4.98 14.18 -0.65
CA THR A 72 3.79 14.63 0.07
C THR A 72 2.55 13.91 -0.43
N GLY A 73 1.50 13.82 0.39
CA GLY A 73 0.22 13.18 0.04
C GLY A 73 -0.07 12.00 0.95
N ASP A 74 -0.67 10.95 0.40
CA ASP A 74 -1.03 9.72 1.11
C ASP A 74 0.21 8.82 1.36
N LEU A 75 1.18 9.34 2.10
CA LEU A 75 2.45 8.70 2.49
C LEU A 75 2.68 8.88 3.99
N GLY A 76 3.20 7.86 4.67
CA GLY A 76 3.37 7.86 6.13
C GLY A 76 2.16 7.28 6.84
N GLY A 77 1.96 7.64 8.11
CA GLY A 77 0.90 7.09 8.96
C GLY A 77 -0.48 7.72 8.76
N ALA A 78 -1.48 7.11 9.41
CA ALA A 78 -2.88 7.55 9.41
C ALA A 78 -3.52 7.61 8.01
N ILE A 79 -3.24 6.61 7.18
CA ILE A 79 -3.87 6.46 5.86
C ILE A 79 -4.96 5.41 5.94
N TRP A 80 -6.21 5.80 5.70
CA TRP A 80 -7.34 4.87 5.59
C TRP A 80 -7.39 4.20 4.23
N ALA A 81 -8.04 3.04 4.16
CA ALA A 81 -8.37 2.39 2.90
C ALA A 81 -9.15 3.31 1.93
N GLY A 82 -9.10 2.98 0.65
CA GLY A 82 -9.81 3.68 -0.42
C GLY A 82 -9.00 3.76 -1.72
N SER A 83 -9.71 4.09 -2.79
CA SER A 83 -9.13 4.25 -4.12
C SER A 83 -8.57 5.66 -4.35
N GLY A 84 -7.63 5.78 -5.30
CA GLY A 84 -7.12 7.05 -5.78
C GLY A 84 -6.22 7.78 -4.79
N LYS A 85 -5.54 7.04 -3.91
CA LYS A 85 -4.49 7.59 -3.06
C LYS A 85 -3.42 8.21 -3.94
N SER A 86 -2.88 9.37 -3.54
CA SER A 86 -1.98 10.16 -4.36
C SER A 86 -0.78 10.66 -3.56
N ILE A 87 0.39 10.51 -4.16
CA ILE A 87 1.66 10.98 -3.64
C ILE A 87 2.33 11.81 -4.73
N THR A 88 2.72 13.03 -4.38
CA THR A 88 3.59 13.88 -5.19
C THR A 88 5.01 13.72 -4.68
N TRP A 89 5.88 13.13 -5.49
CA TRP A 89 7.28 12.91 -5.17
C TRP A 89 8.16 13.90 -5.92
N TYR A 90 8.88 14.74 -5.17
CA TYR A 90 9.87 15.69 -5.68
C TYR A 90 11.19 14.97 -5.98
N PHE A 91 11.15 14.05 -6.96
CA PHE A 91 12.27 13.19 -7.35
C PHE A 91 13.59 13.96 -7.50
N GLY A 92 13.59 15.06 -8.25
CA GLY A 92 14.80 15.85 -8.49
C GLY A 92 15.42 16.49 -7.25
N SER A 93 14.65 16.64 -6.16
CA SER A 93 15.18 17.11 -4.88
C SER A 93 15.90 16.00 -4.10
N GLN A 94 15.48 14.74 -4.29
CA GLN A 94 16.05 13.58 -3.60
C GLN A 94 17.19 12.94 -4.38
N PHE A 95 17.01 12.76 -5.69
CA PHE A 95 17.93 12.05 -6.57
C PHE A 95 18.35 12.97 -7.72
N GLN A 96 19.37 13.76 -7.46
CA GLN A 96 19.95 14.65 -8.47
C GLN A 96 20.69 13.83 -9.53
N ASP A 97 20.65 14.29 -10.78
CA ASP A 97 21.35 13.71 -11.93
C ASP A 97 21.16 12.18 -12.11
N THR A 98 20.01 11.65 -11.68
CA THR A 98 19.71 10.23 -11.71
C THR A 98 18.74 9.91 -12.86
N TYR A 99 19.07 8.87 -13.64
CA TYR A 99 18.25 8.35 -14.73
C TYR A 99 18.35 6.83 -14.77
N SER A 100 17.24 6.15 -15.03
CA SER A 100 17.20 4.72 -15.27
C SER A 100 15.98 4.34 -16.10
N ASP A 101 16.12 3.33 -16.96
CA ASP A 101 15.05 2.65 -17.67
C ASP A 101 14.60 1.35 -16.97
N GLN A 102 15.20 1.04 -15.81
CA GLN A 102 14.94 -0.16 -15.00
C GLN A 102 14.29 0.19 -13.65
N VAL A 103 13.36 1.15 -13.65
CA VAL A 103 12.72 1.64 -12.42
C VAL A 103 11.69 0.63 -11.91
N GLN A 104 11.74 0.33 -10.61
CA GLN A 104 10.72 -0.44 -9.91
C GLN A 104 10.31 0.27 -8.61
N TYR A 105 9.04 0.14 -8.24
CA TYR A 105 8.50 0.70 -7.00
C TYR A 105 8.03 -0.44 -6.09
N ARG A 106 8.30 -0.31 -4.79
CA ARG A 106 7.70 -1.12 -3.73
C ARG A 106 6.88 -0.19 -2.85
N ILE A 107 5.59 -0.46 -2.74
CA ILE A 107 4.69 0.25 -1.83
C ILE A 107 4.26 -0.76 -0.78
N THR A 108 4.44 -0.39 0.49
CA THR A 108 4.11 -1.24 1.64
C THR A 108 3.09 -0.51 2.50
N ALA A 109 2.02 -1.20 2.88
CA ALA A 109 1.04 -0.74 3.87
C ALA A 109 1.16 -1.63 5.12
N GLU A 110 1.44 -1.02 6.26
CA GLU A 110 1.65 -1.71 7.54
C GLU A 110 0.76 -1.13 8.64
N SER A 111 0.27 -2.00 9.52
CA SER A 111 -0.50 -1.62 10.71
C SER A 111 -0.09 -2.52 11.87
N ASP A 112 -0.08 -1.97 13.09
CA ASP A 112 0.32 -2.67 14.30
C ASP A 112 -0.77 -2.60 15.38
N ALA A 113 -0.94 -3.68 16.14
CA ALA A 113 -1.76 -3.72 17.36
C ALA A 113 -0.87 -4.01 18.58
N ILE A 114 -1.02 -3.22 19.64
CA ILE A 114 -0.34 -3.46 20.92
C ILE A 114 -1.34 -4.10 21.89
N VAL A 115 -1.07 -5.35 22.29
CA VAL A 115 -1.85 -6.04 23.33
C VAL A 115 -1.22 -5.74 24.69
N VAL A 116 -1.95 -5.02 25.55
CA VAL A 116 -1.54 -4.80 26.94
C VAL A 116 -2.14 -5.91 27.80
N VAL A 117 -1.28 -6.76 28.38
CA VAL A 117 -1.70 -7.77 29.34
C VAL A 117 -1.68 -7.14 30.73
N ASP A 118 -2.86 -6.98 31.34
CA ASP A 118 -2.97 -6.61 32.74
C ASP A 118 -2.72 -7.85 33.60
N GLU A 119 -1.53 -7.98 34.17
CA GLU A 119 -1.29 -8.94 35.24
C GLU A 119 -1.93 -8.38 36.51
N GLY A 120 -3.24 -8.64 36.65
CA GLY A 120 -3.98 -8.27 37.85
C GLY A 120 -3.23 -8.69 39.11
N GLU A 121 -3.15 -7.76 40.07
CA GLU A 121 -2.47 -7.98 41.36
C GLU A 121 -2.94 -9.31 41.98
N CYS A 122 -1.99 -10.23 42.16
CA CYS A 122 -2.20 -11.49 42.89
C CYS A 122 -2.35 -11.26 44.39
#